data_AF-A0CMC9-F1
#
_entry.id   AF-A0CMC9-F1
#
_cell.length_a   1.000
_cell.length_b   1.000
_cell.length_c   1.000
_cell.angle_alpha   90.00
_cell.angle_beta   90.00
_cell.angle_gamma   90.00
#
_symmetry.space_group_name_H-M   'P 1'
#
loop_
_entity.id
_entity.type
_entity.pdbx_description
1 polymer ?
#
loop_
_entity_poly.entity_id
_entity_poly.type
_entity_poly.pdbx_seq_one_letter_code
_entity_poly.pdbx_strand_id
1 'polypeptide(L)'
;MRRRESQECGGKIERLIHDGQPVGPYRIWADDEGPGIAMTRTLGDLQAKKIGLISEPEVQHIELTKQDKFMVIGSDGVWDVMSSAEVCGFVLKHEPKESVAEAIVTECRSRWDEMNKQKKTNSKIGDLPYLKFGCDDITAVIAYFTFIDELEDNYFQQQRY
;
A
#
# COMPACT_ATOMS: atom_id res chain seq x y z
N MET A 1 -6.98 14.58 3.00
CA MET A 1 -6.90 15.19 4.34
C MET A 1 -5.44 15.45 4.70
N ARG A 2 -5.07 16.69 5.03
CA ARG A 2 -3.72 17.01 5.52
C ARG A 2 -3.68 16.85 7.05
N ARG A 3 -2.55 16.46 7.65
CA ARG A 3 -2.39 16.29 9.13
C ARG A 3 -3.02 17.42 9.96
N ARG A 4 -3.01 18.64 9.41
CA ARG A 4 -3.58 19.84 10.00
C ARG A 4 -5.10 19.76 10.25
N GLU A 5 -5.86 19.19 9.32
CA GLU A 5 -7.33 19.13 9.39
C GLU A 5 -7.82 18.19 10.50
N SER A 6 -7.07 17.12 10.80
CA SER A 6 -7.47 16.17 11.86
C SER A 6 -7.29 16.78 13.25
N GLN A 7 -6.23 17.59 13.43
CA GLN A 7 -6.00 18.32 14.68
C GLN A 7 -7.08 19.39 14.92
N GLU A 8 -7.56 20.04 13.86
CA GLU A 8 -8.66 21.02 13.93
C GLU A 8 -10.00 20.36 14.30
N CYS A 9 -10.20 19.08 13.97
CA CYS A 9 -11.37 18.29 14.37
C CYS A 9 -11.21 17.54 15.71
N GLY A 10 -10.16 17.84 16.49
CA GLY A 10 -9.94 17.26 17.82
C GLY A 10 -9.27 15.88 17.84
N GLY A 11 -8.82 15.37 16.69
CA GLY A 11 -8.02 14.14 16.62
C GLY A 11 -6.58 14.37 17.07
N LYS A 12 -6.03 13.47 17.90
CA LYS A 12 -4.61 13.49 18.29
C LYS A 12 -3.80 12.65 17.31
N ILE A 13 -2.70 13.20 16.78
CA ILE A 13 -1.78 12.47 15.89
C ILE A 13 -0.52 12.10 16.67
N GLU A 14 -0.46 10.87 17.17
CA GLU A 14 0.60 10.42 18.08
C GLU A 14 1.00 8.98 17.75
N ARG A 15 2.23 8.62 18.12
CA ARG A 15 2.65 7.22 18.12
C ARG A 15 2.11 6.56 19.39
N LEU A 16 1.83 5.26 19.30
CA LEU A 16 1.49 4.50 20.50
C LEU A 16 2.67 4.57 21.47
N ILE A 17 2.42 4.89 22.74
CA ILE A 17 3.44 4.85 23.79
C ILE A 17 3.35 3.49 24.50
N HIS A 18 4.48 2.81 24.62
CA HIS A 18 4.59 1.57 25.38
C HIS A 18 5.87 1.61 26.22
N ASP A 19 5.76 1.34 27.53
CA ASP A 19 6.86 1.48 28.51
C ASP A 19 7.62 2.82 28.39
N GLY A 20 6.87 3.91 28.15
CA GLY A 20 7.44 5.26 28.01
C GLY A 20 8.16 5.53 26.68
N GLN A 21 8.17 4.57 25.75
CA GLN A 21 8.79 4.73 24.43
C GLN A 21 7.75 4.78 23.30
N PRO A 22 7.92 5.66 22.30
CA PRO A 22 7.04 5.72 21.14
C PRO A 22 7.30 4.55 20.18
N VAL A 23 6.28 3.72 19.94
CA VAL A 23 6.33 2.55 19.07
C VAL A 23 5.45 2.69 17.83
N GLY A 24 5.93 2.15 16.71
CA GLY A 24 5.17 2.07 15.46
C GLY A 24 4.96 3.40 14.73
N PRO A 25 4.11 3.41 13.69
CA PRO A 25 3.81 4.60 12.91
C PRO A 25 2.93 5.58 13.70
N TYR A 26 2.85 6.82 13.21
CA TYR A 26 1.86 7.77 13.71
C TYR A 26 0.44 7.27 13.45
N ARG A 27 -0.43 7.48 14.43
CA ARG A 27 -1.83 7.10 14.38
C ARG A 27 -2.70 8.28 14.77
N ILE A 28 -3.95 8.25 14.33
CA ILE A 28 -4.99 9.20 14.70
C ILE A 28 -5.83 8.55 15.79
N TRP A 29 -5.95 9.25 16.93
CA TRP A 29 -6.66 8.79 18.11
C TRP A 29 -7.91 9.65 18.36
N ALA A 30 -9.04 8.99 18.62
CA ALA A 30 -10.31 9.66 18.92
C ALA A 30 -10.41 10.08 20.39
N ASP A 31 -9.93 9.21 21.26
CA ASP A 31 -9.82 9.34 22.70
C ASP A 31 -8.66 8.45 23.16
N ASP A 32 -8.36 8.46 24.46
CA ASP A 32 -7.26 7.69 25.03
C ASP A 32 -7.60 6.18 25.15
N GLU A 33 -8.81 5.75 24.76
CA GLU A 33 -9.32 4.37 24.90
C GLU A 33 -9.55 3.65 23.54
N GLY A 34 -9.64 4.38 22.43
CA GLY A 34 -9.99 3.85 21.11
C GLY A 34 -8.79 3.37 20.26
N PRO A 35 -9.02 2.50 19.26
CA PRO A 35 -7.95 2.02 18.38
C PRO A 35 -7.42 3.15 17.48
N GLY A 36 -6.11 3.39 17.52
CA GLY A 36 -5.46 4.41 16.70
C GLY A 36 -5.38 4.01 15.22
N ILE A 37 -5.93 4.84 14.33
CA ILE A 37 -5.97 4.62 12.88
C ILE A 37 -4.68 5.11 12.23
N ALA A 38 -4.04 4.27 11.40
CA ALA A 38 -2.76 4.60 10.76
C ALA A 38 -2.92 5.51 9.51
N MET A 39 -4.13 5.64 8.99
CA MET A 39 -4.44 6.40 7.77
C MET A 39 -5.26 7.66 8.08
N THR A 40 -5.22 8.64 7.18
CA THR A 40 -6.05 9.88 7.25
C THR A 40 -7.32 9.79 6.42
N ARG A 41 -7.48 8.71 5.65
CA ARG A 41 -8.67 8.44 4.85
C ARG A 41 -9.00 6.95 4.93
N THR A 42 -10.26 6.62 5.19
CA THR A 42 -10.73 5.23 5.17
C THR A 42 -12.18 5.16 4.70
N LEU A 43 -12.54 4.01 4.14
CA LEU A 43 -13.93 3.63 3.98
C LEU A 43 -14.36 2.95 5.29
N GLY A 44 -15.34 3.52 5.98
CA GLY A 44 -15.79 3.01 7.29
C GLY A 44 -15.29 3.85 8.46
N ASP A 45 -14.82 3.20 9.52
CA ASP A 45 -14.32 3.80 10.78
C ASP A 45 -15.20 4.95 11.30
N LEU A 46 -16.49 4.66 11.50
CA LEU A 46 -17.51 5.68 11.82
C LEU A 46 -17.18 6.52 13.06
N GLN A 47 -16.48 5.97 14.05
CA GLN A 47 -16.04 6.73 15.22
C GLN A 47 -14.90 7.70 14.87
N ALA A 48 -13.95 7.27 14.05
CA ALA A 48 -12.84 8.11 13.61
C ALA A 48 -13.28 9.20 12.63
N LYS A 49 -14.42 9.04 11.94
CA LYS A 49 -15.00 10.14 11.14
C LYS A 49 -15.35 11.38 11.97
N LYS A 50 -15.70 11.19 13.25
CA LYS A 50 -16.03 12.31 14.16
C LYS A 50 -14.84 13.21 14.47
N ILE A 51 -13.63 12.68 14.33
CA ILE A 51 -12.36 13.40 14.55
C ILE A 51 -11.67 13.79 13.23
N GLY A 52 -12.47 13.90 12.16
CA GLY A 52 -12.07 14.44 10.87
C GLY A 52 -11.69 13.39 9.82
N LEU A 53 -11.61 12.09 10.13
CA LEU A 53 -11.24 11.09 9.13
C LEU A 53 -12.22 11.12 7.94
N ILE A 54 -11.69 11.27 6.73
CA ILE A 54 -12.52 11.42 5.52
C ILE A 54 -12.60 10.10 4.74
N SER A 55 -13.66 9.94 3.94
CA SER A 55 -13.77 8.84 2.98
C SER A 55 -13.58 9.28 1.53
N GLU A 56 -13.42 10.58 1.28
CA GLU A 56 -13.27 11.11 -0.07
C GLU A 56 -11.92 10.68 -0.67
N PRO A 57 -11.92 9.94 -1.77
CA PRO A 57 -10.69 9.50 -2.41
C PRO A 57 -9.94 10.67 -3.04
N GLU A 58 -8.69 10.44 -3.40
CA GLU A 58 -8.01 11.32 -4.34
C GLU A 58 -8.24 10.78 -5.75
N VAL A 59 -8.79 11.62 -6.63
CA VAL A 59 -9.10 11.24 -8.01
C VAL A 59 -8.11 11.92 -8.93
N GLN A 60 -7.43 11.13 -9.76
CA GLN A 60 -6.52 11.61 -10.79
C GLN A 60 -6.90 10.97 -12.13
N HIS A 61 -6.84 11.77 -13.20
CA HIS A 61 -7.06 11.31 -14.57
C HIS A 61 -5.72 11.31 -15.30
N ILE A 62 -5.36 10.17 -15.88
CA ILE A 62 -4.12 10.00 -16.63
C ILE A 62 -4.49 9.42 -17.99
N GLU A 63 -4.07 10.09 -19.06
CA GLU A 63 -4.24 9.60 -20.43
C GLU A 63 -3.16 8.57 -20.73
N LEU A 64 -3.58 7.35 -21.08
CA LEU A 64 -2.65 6.27 -21.42
C LEU A 64 -2.16 6.42 -22.85
N THR A 65 -0.87 6.22 -23.03
CA THR A 65 -0.19 6.26 -24.32
C THR A 65 0.35 4.87 -24.69
N LYS A 66 0.67 4.65 -25.97
CA LYS A 66 1.31 3.41 -26.43
C LYS A 66 2.64 3.10 -25.73
N GLN A 67 3.24 4.06 -25.03
CA GLN A 67 4.46 3.87 -24.24
C GLN A 67 4.18 3.18 -22.89
N ASP A 68 2.96 3.33 -22.36
CA ASP A 68 2.54 2.74 -21.09
C ASP A 68 2.26 1.25 -21.28
N LYS A 69 3.01 0.39 -20.58
CA LYS A 69 2.96 -1.06 -20.77
C LYS A 69 2.10 -1.78 -19.76
N PHE A 70 2.11 -1.29 -18.52
CA PHE A 70 1.37 -1.88 -17.42
C PHE A 70 1.19 -0.86 -16.29
N MET A 71 0.27 -1.17 -15.40
CA MET A 71 0.09 -0.52 -14.11
C MET A 71 0.16 -1.56 -13.00
N VAL A 72 0.81 -1.21 -11.89
CA VAL A 72 0.87 -2.04 -10.70
C VAL A 72 0.12 -1.36 -9.56
N ILE A 73 -0.79 -2.09 -8.94
CA ILE A 73 -1.51 -1.69 -7.74
C ILE A 73 -1.11 -2.67 -6.63
N GLY A 74 -0.77 -2.17 -5.45
CA GLY A 74 -0.40 -3.03 -4.32
C GLY A 74 -0.77 -2.43 -2.97
N SER A 75 -0.92 -3.28 -1.96
CA SER A 75 -1.02 -2.86 -0.56
C SER A 75 0.34 -2.33 -0.04
N ASP A 76 0.33 -1.68 1.11
CA ASP A 76 1.55 -1.28 1.84
C ASP A 76 2.50 -2.45 2.08
N GLY A 77 1.99 -3.67 2.26
CA GLY A 77 2.79 -4.90 2.30
C GLY A 77 3.75 -5.10 1.12
N VAL A 78 3.48 -4.52 -0.06
CA VAL A 78 4.41 -4.48 -1.20
C VAL A 78 5.38 -3.29 -1.06
N TRP A 79 4.83 -2.10 -0.88
CA TRP A 79 5.57 -0.85 -0.98
C TRP A 79 6.51 -0.57 0.21
N ASP A 80 6.28 -1.22 1.35
CA ASP A 80 7.15 -1.14 2.52
C ASP A 80 8.49 -1.87 2.31
N VAL A 81 8.57 -2.80 1.35
CA VAL A 81 9.76 -3.65 1.11
C VAL A 81 10.30 -3.58 -0.32
N MET A 82 9.55 -3.01 -1.26
CA MET A 82 9.97 -2.79 -2.64
C MET A 82 9.62 -1.38 -3.10
N SER A 83 10.58 -0.70 -3.70
CA SER A 83 10.34 0.59 -4.38
C SER A 83 9.59 0.39 -5.70
N SER A 84 8.91 1.44 -6.18
CA SER A 84 8.21 1.41 -7.47
C SER A 84 9.14 1.07 -8.64
N ALA A 85 10.38 1.55 -8.62
CA ALA A 85 11.38 1.23 -9.63
C ALA A 85 11.79 -0.25 -9.62
N GLU A 86 11.98 -0.84 -8.44
CA GLU A 86 12.26 -2.28 -8.30
C GLU A 86 11.10 -3.12 -8.81
N VAL A 87 9.86 -2.77 -8.43
CA VAL A 87 8.66 -3.47 -8.89
C VAL A 87 8.54 -3.38 -10.41
N CYS A 88 8.71 -2.22 -11.02
CA CYS A 88 8.72 -2.08 -12.49
C CYS A 88 9.80 -2.93 -13.14
N GLY A 89 11.02 -2.93 -12.60
CA GLY A 89 12.11 -3.77 -13.07
C GLY A 89 11.82 -5.27 -12.90
N PHE A 90 11.10 -5.65 -11.85
CA PHE A 90 10.66 -7.01 -11.59
C PHE A 90 9.65 -7.45 -12.66
N VAL A 91 8.60 -6.66 -12.89
CA VAL A 91 7.57 -6.94 -13.92
C VAL A 91 8.18 -7.08 -15.31
N LEU A 92 9.11 -6.20 -15.68
CA LEU A 92 9.75 -6.23 -17.01
C LEU A 92 10.66 -7.44 -17.25
N LYS A 93 11.12 -8.12 -16.20
CA LYS A 93 12.06 -9.26 -16.29
C LYS A 93 11.39 -10.62 -16.16
N HIS A 94 10.14 -10.67 -15.69
CA HIS A 94 9.46 -11.92 -15.39
C HIS A 94 8.47 -12.29 -16.48
N GLU A 95 8.52 -13.55 -16.88
CA GLU A 95 7.57 -14.20 -17.76
C GLU A 95 7.28 -15.61 -17.20
N PRO A 96 6.07 -16.16 -17.38
CA PRO A 96 4.93 -15.57 -18.09
C PRO A 96 4.23 -14.47 -17.26
N LYS A 97 3.62 -13.49 -17.93
CA LYS A 97 2.93 -12.34 -17.29
C LYS A 97 1.94 -12.70 -16.17
N GLU A 98 1.30 -13.87 -16.26
CA GLU A 98 0.31 -14.36 -15.31
C GLU A 98 0.93 -14.74 -13.96
N SER A 99 2.22 -15.10 -13.91
CA SER A 99 2.91 -15.49 -12.67
C SER A 99 3.55 -14.30 -11.95
N VAL A 100 3.62 -13.13 -12.60
CA VAL A 100 4.35 -11.97 -12.09
C VAL A 100 3.78 -11.48 -10.76
N ALA A 101 2.45 -11.52 -10.59
CA ALA A 101 1.80 -11.13 -9.34
C ALA A 101 2.23 -12.03 -8.18
N GLU A 102 2.20 -13.35 -8.39
CA GLU A 102 2.63 -14.34 -7.40
C GLU A 102 4.13 -14.20 -7.08
N ALA A 103 4.95 -13.95 -8.09
CA ALA A 103 6.38 -13.73 -7.91
C ALA A 103 6.68 -12.47 -7.08
N ILE A 104 5.95 -11.37 -7.30
CA ILE A 104 6.06 -10.16 -6.46
C ILE A 104 5.66 -10.45 -5.02
N VAL A 105 4.53 -11.14 -4.79
CA VAL A 105 4.08 -11.49 -3.43
C VAL A 105 5.11 -12.36 -2.71
N THR A 106 5.70 -13.33 -3.42
CA THR A 106 6.71 -14.24 -2.89
C THR A 106 8.01 -13.50 -2.54
N GLU A 107 8.46 -12.60 -3.41
CA GLU A 107 9.63 -11.75 -3.14
C GLU A 107 9.40 -10.84 -1.94
N CYS A 108 8.22 -10.19 -1.85
CA CYS A 108 7.86 -9.34 -0.72
C CYS A 108 7.85 -10.14 0.59
N ARG A 109 7.27 -11.34 0.62
CA ARG A 109 7.30 -12.25 1.78
C ARG A 109 8.72 -12.51 2.26
N SER A 110 9.63 -12.84 1.34
CA SER A 110 11.04 -13.09 1.65
C SER A 110 11.72 -11.87 2.28
N ARG A 111 11.49 -10.68 1.72
CA ARG A 111 12.04 -9.42 2.26
C ARG A 111 11.48 -9.05 3.63
N TRP A 112 10.18 -9.27 3.85
CA TRP A 112 9.56 -9.10 5.17
C TRP A 112 10.20 -10.00 6.22
N ASP A 113 10.45 -11.27 5.88
CA ASP A 113 11.14 -12.22 6.76
C ASP A 113 12.57 -11.79 7.07
N GLU A 114 13.31 -11.31 6.06
CA GLU A 114 14.67 -10.80 6.25
C GLU A 114 14.70 -9.55 7.13
N MET A 115 13.85 -8.57 6.85
CA MET A 115 13.71 -7.36 7.66
C MET A 115 13.36 -7.69 9.12
N ASN A 116 12.47 -8.67 9.33
CA ASN A 116 12.09 -9.13 10.67
C ASN A 116 13.26 -9.83 11.39
N LYS A 117 14.09 -10.62 10.69
CA LYS A 117 15.33 -11.20 11.26
C LYS A 117 16.32 -10.12 11.66
N GLN A 118 16.55 -9.11 10.83
CA GLN A 118 17.46 -8.00 11.12
C GLN A 118 17.00 -7.18 12.35
N LYS A 119 15.70 -6.94 12.48
CA LYS A 119 15.13 -6.31 13.69
C LYS A 119 15.42 -7.14 14.95
N LYS A 120 15.24 -8.47 14.90
CA LYS A 120 15.58 -9.37 16.03
C LYS A 120 17.05 -9.34 16.41
N THR A 121 17.96 -9.25 15.44
CA THR A 121 19.40 -9.25 15.72
C THR A 121 19.88 -7.94 16.34
N ASN A 122 19.28 -6.82 15.93
CA ASN A 122 19.62 -5.48 16.42
C ASN A 122 18.97 -5.20 17.78
N SER A 123 17.85 -5.85 18.08
CA SER A 123 17.22 -5.87 19.40
C SER A 123 17.97 -6.77 20.38
N LYS A 124 19.17 -6.36 20.81
CA LYS A 124 19.81 -6.93 21.99
C LYS A 124 19.78 -5.91 23.13
N ILE A 125 19.11 -6.33 24.21
CA ILE A 125 18.92 -5.70 25.54
C ILE A 125 17.58 -4.94 25.67
N GLY A 126 16.57 -5.63 26.21
CA GLY A 126 15.35 -5.00 26.76
C GLY A 126 14.13 -4.88 25.85
N ASP A 127 14.23 -5.28 24.57
CA ASP A 127 13.18 -4.99 23.61
C ASP A 127 11.95 -5.91 23.72
N LEU A 128 10.91 -5.30 24.27
CA LEU A 128 9.48 -5.60 24.18
C LEU A 128 9.04 -6.71 23.20
N PRO A 129 8.42 -7.80 23.70
CA PRO A 129 8.02 -8.97 22.89
C PRO A 129 6.90 -8.69 21.86
N TYR A 130 6.38 -7.47 21.77
CA TYR A 130 5.25 -7.08 20.92
C TYR A 130 5.63 -6.16 19.76
N LEU A 131 6.91 -5.86 19.53
CA LEU A 131 7.35 -5.21 18.30
C LEU A 131 7.07 -6.19 17.14
N LYS A 132 5.86 -6.08 16.56
CA LYS A 132 5.28 -7.03 15.60
C LYS A 132 6.33 -7.48 14.58
N PHE A 133 6.85 -8.68 14.76
CA PHE A 133 7.51 -9.46 13.71
C PHE A 133 6.43 -10.06 12.80
N GLY A 134 5.55 -9.19 12.28
CA GLY A 134 4.48 -9.55 11.38
C GLY A 134 4.89 -9.26 9.95
N CYS A 135 4.47 -10.11 9.03
CA CYS A 135 4.30 -9.73 7.63
C CYS A 135 2.89 -9.13 7.53
N ASP A 136 2.74 -7.98 6.89
CA ASP A 136 1.40 -7.47 6.56
C ASP A 136 0.76 -8.34 5.47
N ASP A 137 -0.52 -8.15 5.20
CA ASP A 137 -1.19 -8.75 4.06
C ASP A 137 -0.63 -8.14 2.76
N ILE A 138 0.00 -8.98 1.94
CA ILE A 138 0.61 -8.57 0.68
C ILE A 138 -0.36 -8.87 -0.45
N THR A 139 -0.85 -7.81 -1.10
CA THR A 139 -1.70 -7.90 -2.29
C THR A 139 -1.05 -7.12 -3.43
N ALA A 140 -0.98 -7.71 -4.61
CA ALA A 140 -0.49 -7.07 -5.83
C ALA A 140 -1.41 -7.41 -7.01
N VAL A 141 -1.70 -6.42 -7.84
CA VAL A 141 -2.44 -6.54 -9.09
C VAL A 141 -1.64 -5.86 -10.19
N ILE A 142 -1.44 -6.56 -11.30
CA ILE A 142 -0.76 -6.03 -12.48
C ILE A 142 -1.75 -6.01 -13.62
N ALA A 143 -1.99 -4.82 -14.18
CA ALA A 143 -2.81 -4.63 -15.37
C ALA A 143 -1.88 -4.35 -16.55
N TYR A 144 -1.86 -5.23 -17.55
CA TYR A 144 -1.10 -5.01 -18.79
C TYR A 144 -1.98 -4.31 -19.82
N PHE A 145 -1.43 -3.29 -20.48
CA PHE A 145 -2.15 -2.52 -21.48
C PHE A 145 -1.86 -3.06 -22.88
N THR A 146 -2.92 -3.17 -23.68
CA THR A 146 -2.85 -3.40 -25.12
C THR A 146 -3.55 -2.24 -25.82
N PHE A 147 -2.93 -1.71 -26.87
CA PHE A 147 -3.50 -0.66 -27.69
C PHE A 147 -3.83 -1.27 -29.04
N ILE A 148 -5.10 -1.19 -29.43
CA ILE A 148 -5.55 -1.63 -30.74
C ILE A 148 -5.25 -0.48 -31.71
N ASP A 149 -4.63 -0.80 -32.83
CA ASP A 149 -4.45 0.18 -33.91
C ASP A 149 -5.77 0.36 -34.67
N GLU A 150 -6.08 1.57 -35.14
CA GLU A 150 -7.34 1.90 -35.83
C GLU A 150 -7.66 0.97 -37.02
N LEU A 151 -6.64 0.36 -37.63
CA LEU A 151 -6.80 -0.61 -38.72
C LEU A 151 -7.36 -1.96 -38.24
N GLU A 152 -6.97 -2.42 -37.05
CA GLU A 152 -7.50 -3.65 -36.46
C GLU A 152 -8.92 -3.45 -35.93
N ASP A 153 -9.23 -2.29 -35.34
CA ASP A 153 -10.59 -1.95 -34.88
C ASP A 153 -11.61 -1.96 -36.04
N ASN A 154 -11.25 -1.37 -37.18
CA ASN A 154 -12.12 -1.38 -38.37
C ASN A 154 -12.37 -2.81 -38.91
N TYR A 155 -11.37 -3.70 -38.81
CA TYR A 155 -11.51 -5.09 -39.23
C TYR A 155 -12.45 -5.89 -38.31
N PHE A 156 -12.37 -5.68 -36.98
CA PHE A 156 -13.28 -6.32 -36.03
C PHE A 156 -14.73 -5.82 -36.13
N GLN A 157 -14.92 -4.54 -36.49
CA GLN A 157 -16.26 -3.98 -36.72
C GLN A 157 -16.90 -4.52 -38.01
N GLN A 158 -16.12 -4.79 -39.06
CA GLN A 158 -16.64 -5.34 -40.32
C GLN A 158 -17.07 -6.80 -40.24
N GLN A 159 -16.54 -7.60 -39.30
CA GLN A 159 -16.92 -9.02 -39.14
C GLN A 159 -18.11 -9.27 -38.20
N ARG A 160 -18.71 -8.20 -37.64
CA ARG A 160 -19.89 -8.28 -36.76
C ARG A 160 -21.24 -8.11 -37.50
N TYR A 161 -21.22 -8.05 -38.82
CA TYR A 161 -22.41 -7.95 -39.68
C TYR A 161 -22.56 -9.17 -40.59
#